data_AF-A0A7S1FVB8-F1
#
_entry.id   AF-A0A7S1FVB8-F1
#
_cell.length_a   1.000
_cell.length_b   1.000
_cell.length_c   1.000
_cell.angle_alpha   90.00
_cell.angle_beta   90.00
_cell.angle_gamma   90.00
#
_symmetry.space_group_name_H-M   'P 1'
#
loop_
_entity.id
_entity.type
_entity.pdbx_description
1 polymer ?
#
loop_
_entity_poly.entity_id
_entity_poly.type
_entity_poly.pdbx_seq_one_letter_code
_entity_poly.pdbx_strand_id
1 'polypeptide(L)'
;MILRPILQFVSCMSVLPLTSAFVARSTSSVRSARDVPVKRTATHVSSASPKLVDPARRDDHYGAPMNVARYLLDLHDTESVFDFCGGMMFQLVLSDKLHRHLSGVARDGERGHDQPVIFNSSEARMAQIPNYSRSADADNVRFFHGREIRKVSDATGGMGFVLQLSHATDDDEGWTLAEVAGYDGWAHDVGRTWRAGDRLEEEGFQNFKKMFGTEAFALHHRFYLHFDGNKRMWLSAEDGCEGTPSSPSFFSNLMSKLG
;
A
#
# COMPACT_ATOMS: atom_id res chain seq x y z
N MET A 1 -7.99 50.49 20.81
CA MET A 1 -7.09 50.84 21.92
C MET A 1 -7.85 50.59 23.23
N ILE A 2 -7.86 49.35 23.71
CA ILE A 2 -8.43 48.95 25.02
C ILE A 2 -7.47 47.89 25.58
N LEU A 3 -7.01 48.12 26.82
CA LEU A 3 -5.97 47.39 27.54
C LEU A 3 -6.55 46.37 28.54
N ARG A 4 -5.83 45.24 28.68
CA ARG A 4 -5.61 44.37 29.88
C ARG A 4 -6.72 43.40 30.35
N PRO A 5 -6.41 42.38 31.20
CA PRO A 5 -5.09 41.81 31.65
C PRO A 5 -4.95 40.27 31.43
N ILE A 6 -3.76 39.72 31.17
CA ILE A 6 -2.81 39.03 32.09
C ILE A 6 -3.43 38.28 33.28
N LEU A 7 -3.38 36.94 33.25
CA LEU A 7 -3.26 36.09 34.45
C LEU A 7 -2.21 34.99 34.21
N GLN A 8 -1.13 35.05 34.99
CA GLN A 8 -0.16 33.97 35.18
C GLN A 8 -0.69 33.02 36.26
N PHE A 9 -0.49 31.72 36.10
CA PHE A 9 -0.48 30.77 37.21
C PHE A 9 0.83 29.98 37.20
N VAL A 10 1.54 30.09 38.32
CA VAL A 10 2.74 29.37 38.69
C VAL A 10 2.34 28.31 39.71
N SER A 11 2.82 27.07 39.55
CA SER A 11 3.01 26.09 40.63
C SER A 11 4.00 25.03 40.10
N CYS A 12 5.28 24.94 40.50
CA CYS A 12 5.96 24.78 41.80
C CYS A 12 5.93 23.33 42.36
N MET A 13 7.09 22.65 42.18
CA MET A 13 7.72 21.54 42.97
C MET A 13 6.98 20.19 43.09
N SER A 14 7.57 19.00 43.31
CA SER A 14 8.89 18.54 43.82
C SER A 14 9.06 17.05 43.39
N VAL A 15 10.22 16.57 42.88
CA VAL A 15 11.29 15.76 43.56
C VAL A 15 10.80 14.86 44.73
N LEU A 16 11.06 13.54 44.88
CA LEU A 16 12.30 12.73 44.86
C LEU A 16 11.96 11.19 44.91
N PRO A 17 12.96 10.27 44.81
CA PRO A 17 12.82 8.85 44.47
C PRO A 17 12.79 7.90 45.68
N LEU A 18 12.56 6.60 45.46
CA LEU A 18 12.98 5.57 46.40
C LEU A 18 13.49 4.29 45.70
N THR A 19 14.70 3.92 46.11
CA THR A 19 15.47 2.70 45.87
C THR A 19 14.82 1.46 46.51
N SER A 20 15.02 0.26 45.96
CA SER A 20 15.87 -0.76 46.62
C SER A 20 16.01 -2.04 45.77
N ALA A 21 17.20 -2.62 45.88
CA ALA A 21 17.66 -3.83 45.22
C ALA A 21 17.08 -5.12 45.83
N PHE A 22 17.00 -6.17 45.03
CA PHE A 22 17.12 -7.54 45.53
C PHE A 22 18.00 -8.37 44.61
N VAL A 23 19.08 -8.91 45.19
CA VAL A 23 19.98 -9.89 44.60
C VAL A 23 19.48 -11.27 45.01
N ALA A 24 19.36 -12.20 44.05
CA ALA A 24 19.59 -13.61 44.31
C ALA A 24 19.98 -14.33 43.00
N ARG A 25 21.21 -14.84 43.02
CA ARG A 25 21.81 -15.74 42.03
C ARG A 25 21.29 -17.15 42.33
N SER A 26 20.85 -17.90 41.32
CA SER A 26 20.85 -19.36 41.41
C SER A 26 21.06 -19.98 40.04
N THR A 27 22.03 -20.88 39.99
CA THR A 27 22.53 -21.60 38.83
C THR A 27 21.77 -22.91 38.64
N SER A 28 21.30 -23.19 37.44
CA SER A 28 21.34 -24.56 36.92
C SER A 28 21.21 -24.60 35.40
N SER A 29 22.21 -25.24 34.82
CA SER A 29 22.37 -25.65 33.44
C SER A 29 21.29 -26.64 33.02
N VAL A 30 20.62 -26.39 31.89
CA VAL A 30 20.19 -27.45 30.97
C VAL A 30 20.41 -26.96 29.54
N ARG A 31 21.31 -27.66 28.84
CA ARG A 31 21.44 -27.60 27.38
C ARG A 31 20.13 -28.09 26.76
N SER A 32 19.50 -27.29 25.91
CA SER A 32 18.60 -27.81 24.89
C SER A 32 18.83 -27.06 23.58
N ALA A 33 18.71 -27.79 22.50
CA ALA A 33 19.28 -27.53 21.18
C ALA A 33 18.87 -26.17 20.59
N ARG A 34 19.83 -25.54 19.91
CA ARG A 34 19.57 -24.48 18.94
C ARG A 34 18.84 -25.09 17.75
N ASP A 35 17.52 -25.08 17.78
CA ASP A 35 16.73 -25.08 16.55
C ASP A 35 16.88 -23.70 15.92
N VAL A 36 17.83 -23.60 14.98
CA VAL A 36 17.87 -22.52 14.01
C VAL A 36 16.66 -22.75 13.10
N PRO A 37 15.69 -21.83 12.99
CA PRO A 37 14.72 -21.90 11.92
C PRO A 37 15.50 -21.58 10.64
N VAL A 38 15.86 -22.62 9.90
CA VAL A 38 16.30 -22.49 8.52
C VAL A 38 15.15 -21.81 7.78
N LYS A 39 15.44 -20.64 7.24
CA LYS A 39 14.60 -19.87 6.33
C LYS A 39 13.86 -20.81 5.39
N ARG A 40 12.53 -20.84 5.50
CA ARG A 40 11.68 -21.36 4.42
C ARG A 40 11.99 -20.54 3.18
N THR A 41 12.73 -21.13 2.26
CA THR A 41 12.83 -20.67 0.87
C THR A 41 11.41 -20.52 0.34
N ALA A 42 11.07 -19.31 -0.10
CA ALA A 42 9.82 -19.00 -0.75
C ALA A 42 9.75 -19.75 -2.09
N THR A 43 9.15 -20.93 -2.07
CA THR A 43 8.65 -21.63 -3.26
C THR A 43 7.16 -21.82 -3.09
N HIS A 44 6.42 -20.71 -3.14
CA HIS A 44 5.02 -20.74 -3.47
C HIS A 44 4.78 -19.67 -4.53
N VAL A 45 5.11 -19.99 -5.78
CA VAL A 45 4.56 -19.26 -6.91
C VAL A 45 3.10 -19.70 -7.02
N SER A 46 2.24 -19.05 -6.24
CA SER A 46 0.79 -19.25 -6.35
C SER A 46 0.40 -18.80 -7.75
N SER A 47 -0.15 -19.72 -8.55
CA SER A 47 -0.74 -19.34 -9.85
C SER A 47 -1.87 -18.36 -9.58
N ALA A 48 -1.81 -17.15 -10.14
CA ALA A 48 -2.85 -16.15 -9.91
C ALA A 48 -4.22 -16.72 -10.28
N SER A 49 -5.20 -16.51 -9.41
CA SER A 49 -6.53 -17.08 -9.57
C SER A 49 -7.14 -16.57 -10.88
N PRO A 50 -7.74 -17.42 -11.73
CA PRO A 50 -8.28 -16.98 -13.02
C PRO A 50 -9.30 -15.83 -12.90
N LYS A 51 -10.09 -15.79 -11.81
CA LYS A 51 -11.03 -14.68 -11.53
C LYS A 51 -10.34 -13.34 -11.29
N LEU A 52 -9.03 -13.32 -11.06
CA LEU A 52 -8.26 -12.10 -10.81
C LEU A 52 -7.64 -11.49 -12.07
N VAL A 53 -7.37 -12.33 -13.08
CA VAL A 53 -6.61 -11.96 -14.28
C VAL A 53 -7.45 -11.99 -15.56
N ASP A 54 -8.44 -12.89 -15.64
CA ASP A 54 -9.31 -13.03 -16.81
C ASP A 54 -10.57 -12.16 -16.67
N PRO A 55 -10.83 -11.22 -17.60
CA PRO A 55 -11.98 -10.32 -17.49
C PRO A 55 -13.33 -11.03 -17.40
N ALA A 56 -13.56 -12.09 -18.18
CA ALA A 56 -14.84 -12.79 -18.18
C ALA A 56 -15.07 -13.51 -16.84
N ARG A 57 -14.04 -14.21 -16.33
CA ARG A 57 -14.13 -14.89 -15.03
C ARG A 57 -14.22 -13.92 -13.86
N ARG A 58 -13.59 -12.74 -13.96
CA ARG A 58 -13.72 -11.66 -12.98
C ARG A 58 -15.16 -11.17 -12.93
N ASP A 59 -15.71 -10.79 -14.08
CA ASP A 59 -17.08 -10.25 -14.17
C ASP A 59 -18.11 -11.30 -13.70
N ASP A 60 -17.94 -12.58 -14.07
CA ASP A 60 -18.79 -13.68 -13.58
C ASP A 60 -18.70 -13.88 -12.05
N HIS A 61 -17.54 -13.64 -11.44
CA HIS A 61 -17.33 -13.86 -10.00
C HIS A 61 -17.77 -12.68 -9.14
N TYR A 62 -17.54 -11.45 -9.60
CA TYR A 62 -17.76 -10.22 -8.83
C TYR A 62 -19.05 -9.48 -9.21
N GLY A 63 -19.77 -9.92 -10.24
CA GLY A 63 -21.08 -9.40 -10.61
C GLY A 63 -21.06 -8.28 -11.65
N ALA A 64 -22.27 -7.83 -12.01
CA ALA A 64 -22.51 -6.75 -12.96
C ALA A 64 -23.70 -5.88 -12.47
N PRO A 65 -23.45 -4.71 -11.84
CA PRO A 65 -22.15 -4.07 -11.65
C PRO A 65 -21.20 -4.82 -10.72
N MET A 66 -19.89 -4.68 -10.96
CA MET A 66 -18.86 -5.41 -10.24
C MET A 66 -18.71 -4.93 -8.78
N ASN A 67 -18.57 -5.85 -7.82
CA ASN A 67 -18.15 -5.53 -6.45
C ASN A 67 -16.63 -5.27 -6.42
N VAL A 68 -16.23 -4.06 -6.76
CA VAL A 68 -14.82 -3.65 -6.90
C VAL A 68 -14.09 -3.70 -5.57
N ALA A 69 -14.75 -3.34 -4.46
CA ALA A 69 -14.17 -3.46 -3.14
C ALA A 69 -13.76 -4.90 -2.83
N ARG A 70 -14.63 -5.89 -3.10
CA ARG A 70 -14.29 -7.31 -2.91
C ARG A 70 -13.14 -7.76 -3.80
N TYR A 71 -13.06 -7.24 -5.03
CA TYR A 71 -11.98 -7.56 -5.94
C TYR A 71 -10.61 -7.06 -5.46
N LEU A 72 -10.53 -5.82 -4.98
CA LEU A 72 -9.29 -5.26 -4.41
C LEU A 72 -8.85 -6.03 -3.16
N LEU A 73 -9.80 -6.44 -2.30
CA LEU A 73 -9.51 -7.29 -1.15
C LEU A 73 -8.95 -8.65 -1.59
N ASP A 74 -9.57 -9.31 -2.57
CA ASP A 74 -9.07 -10.60 -3.06
C ASP A 74 -7.68 -10.47 -3.71
N LEU A 75 -7.39 -9.36 -4.41
CA LEU A 75 -6.05 -9.09 -4.95
C LEU A 75 -5.01 -8.97 -3.82
N HIS A 76 -5.35 -8.27 -2.74
CA HIS A 76 -4.50 -8.16 -1.54
C HIS A 76 -4.31 -9.49 -0.81
N ASP A 77 -5.42 -10.16 -0.48
CA ASP A 77 -5.45 -11.41 0.31
C ASP A 77 -4.72 -12.57 -0.39
N THR A 78 -4.62 -12.50 -1.73
CA THR A 78 -3.92 -13.49 -2.55
C THR A 78 -2.51 -13.06 -2.95
N GLU A 79 -2.01 -11.94 -2.42
CA GLU A 79 -0.71 -11.36 -2.73
C GLU A 79 -0.50 -11.20 -4.24
N SER A 80 -1.56 -10.77 -4.94
CA SER A 80 -1.56 -10.65 -6.39
C SER A 80 -0.50 -9.65 -6.86
N VAL A 81 0.11 -10.01 -7.98
CA VAL A 81 1.16 -9.22 -8.63
C VAL A 81 0.58 -8.47 -9.80
N PHE A 82 1.03 -7.24 -10.02
CA PHE A 82 0.75 -6.43 -11.18
C PHE A 82 1.98 -6.40 -12.09
N ASP A 83 1.77 -6.58 -13.39
CA ASP A 83 2.76 -6.18 -14.39
C ASP A 83 2.66 -4.66 -14.61
N PHE A 84 3.40 -3.92 -13.79
CA PHE A 84 3.33 -2.47 -13.67
C PHE A 84 4.51 -1.81 -14.40
N CYS A 85 4.26 -0.67 -15.04
CA CYS A 85 5.24 0.04 -15.87
C CYS A 85 5.94 -0.84 -16.94
N GLY A 86 5.27 -1.88 -17.45
CA GLY A 86 5.76 -2.68 -18.58
C GLY A 86 6.92 -3.62 -18.26
N GLY A 87 6.74 -4.48 -17.25
CA GLY A 87 7.65 -5.58 -16.94
C GLY A 87 8.10 -5.65 -15.49
N MET A 88 7.67 -4.71 -14.64
CA MET A 88 8.01 -4.71 -13.22
C MET A 88 6.89 -5.35 -12.40
N MET A 89 7.24 -6.39 -11.64
CA MET A 89 6.28 -7.19 -10.88
C MET A 89 6.08 -6.61 -9.49
N PHE A 90 4.94 -5.95 -9.26
CA PHE A 90 4.60 -5.36 -7.97
C PHE A 90 3.50 -6.15 -7.25
N GLN A 91 3.74 -6.57 -6.02
CA GLN A 91 2.66 -7.08 -5.16
C GLN A 91 1.72 -5.94 -4.73
N LEU A 92 0.41 -6.18 -4.78
CA LEU A 92 -0.57 -5.24 -4.18
C LEU A 92 -0.67 -5.46 -2.67
N VAL A 93 -0.53 -4.38 -1.91
CA VAL A 93 -0.77 -4.35 -0.46
C VAL A 93 -1.77 -3.24 -0.15
N LEU A 94 -2.78 -3.52 0.67
CA LEU A 94 -3.68 -2.52 1.21
C LEU A 94 -3.25 -2.23 2.64
N SER A 95 -3.30 -0.97 3.04
CA SER A 95 -3.20 -0.62 4.46
C SER A 95 -4.30 -1.28 5.28
N ASP A 96 -4.05 -1.49 6.57
CA ASP A 96 -5.03 -2.03 7.50
C ASP A 96 -6.33 -1.20 7.54
N LYS A 97 -6.23 0.13 7.40
CA LYS A 97 -7.40 1.01 7.39
C LYS A 97 -8.19 0.88 6.09
N LEU A 98 -7.53 0.92 4.94
CA LEU A 98 -8.20 0.77 3.64
C LEU A 98 -8.81 -0.62 3.50
N HIS A 99 -8.10 -1.67 3.91
CA HIS A 99 -8.61 -3.04 3.93
C HIS A 99 -9.91 -3.15 4.74
N ARG A 100 -9.94 -2.60 5.96
CA ARG A 100 -11.15 -2.59 6.81
C ARG A 100 -12.28 -1.79 6.18
N HIS A 101 -11.98 -0.62 5.60
CA HIS A 101 -12.97 0.20 4.91
C HIS A 101 -13.60 -0.57 3.74
N LEU A 102 -12.77 -1.10 2.84
CA LEU A 102 -13.23 -1.89 1.68
C LEU A 102 -13.96 -3.16 2.11
N SER A 103 -13.58 -3.79 3.23
CA SER A 103 -14.32 -4.93 3.79
C SER A 103 -15.75 -4.56 4.19
N GLY A 104 -15.97 -3.34 4.70
CA GLY A 104 -17.31 -2.81 4.95
C GLY A 104 -18.08 -2.59 3.64
N VAL A 105 -17.49 -1.85 2.72
CA VAL A 105 -18.07 -1.53 1.39
C VAL A 105 -18.44 -2.80 0.61
N ALA A 106 -17.55 -3.81 0.63
CA ALA A 106 -17.77 -5.08 -0.05
C ALA A 106 -18.97 -5.86 0.49
N ARG A 107 -19.27 -5.75 1.80
CA ARG A 107 -20.42 -6.41 2.44
C ARG A 107 -21.75 -5.73 2.08
N ASP A 108 -21.74 -4.41 1.96
CA ASP A 108 -22.92 -3.63 1.55
C ASP A 108 -23.24 -3.84 0.06
N GLY A 109 -22.27 -4.36 -0.70
CA GLY A 109 -22.41 -4.80 -2.08
C GLY A 109 -22.55 -3.64 -3.06
N GLU A 110 -23.25 -3.89 -4.18
CA GLU A 110 -23.46 -2.92 -5.27
C GLU A 110 -24.29 -1.68 -4.88
N ARG A 111 -24.85 -1.64 -3.66
CA ARG A 111 -25.74 -0.56 -3.20
C ARG A 111 -25.00 0.56 -2.47
N GLY A 112 -23.71 0.36 -2.15
CA GLY A 112 -22.90 1.37 -1.47
C GLY A 112 -22.45 2.45 -2.44
N HIS A 113 -22.75 3.72 -2.13
CA HIS A 113 -22.17 4.88 -2.82
C HIS A 113 -20.63 4.95 -2.70
N ASP A 114 -20.06 4.10 -1.84
CA ASP A 114 -18.64 4.03 -1.52
C ASP A 114 -17.89 2.93 -2.32
N GLN A 115 -18.55 2.23 -3.26
CA GLN A 115 -17.87 1.27 -4.14
C GLN A 115 -16.82 1.99 -5.01
N PRO A 116 -15.56 1.49 -5.04
CA PRO A 116 -14.56 2.03 -5.93
C PRO A 116 -15.00 2.04 -7.39
N VAL A 117 -14.64 3.11 -8.10
CA VAL A 117 -14.95 3.30 -9.51
C VAL A 117 -13.82 2.73 -10.35
N ILE A 118 -14.18 1.92 -11.34
CA ILE A 118 -13.29 1.59 -12.46
C ILE A 118 -13.72 2.45 -13.64
N PHE A 119 -12.88 3.41 -14.03
CA PHE A 119 -13.13 4.25 -15.19
C PHE A 119 -13.08 3.44 -16.50
N ASN A 120 -13.63 3.97 -17.58
CA ASN A 120 -13.63 3.27 -18.85
C ASN A 120 -12.33 3.58 -19.62
N SER A 121 -12.17 2.98 -20.81
CA SER A 121 -10.94 3.11 -21.60
C SER A 121 -10.67 4.50 -22.17
N SER A 122 -11.66 5.41 -22.21
CA SER A 122 -11.43 6.81 -22.57
C SER A 122 -10.78 7.64 -21.47
N GLU A 123 -10.73 7.13 -20.23
CA GLU A 123 -10.03 7.78 -19.12
C GLU A 123 -8.74 7.04 -18.73
N ALA A 124 -8.01 6.54 -19.74
CA ALA A 124 -6.74 5.83 -19.54
C ALA A 124 -5.68 6.68 -18.82
N ARG A 125 -5.77 8.01 -18.87
CA ARG A 125 -4.92 8.93 -18.09
C ARG A 125 -5.75 9.67 -17.05
N MET A 126 -5.20 9.84 -15.85
CA MET A 126 -5.89 10.55 -14.75
C MET A 126 -6.40 11.95 -15.14
N ALA A 127 -5.69 12.68 -16.02
CA ALA A 127 -6.11 14.00 -16.52
C ALA A 127 -7.36 13.97 -17.41
N GLN A 128 -7.74 12.80 -17.94
CA GLN A 128 -8.95 12.61 -18.74
C GLN A 128 -10.18 12.34 -17.86
N ILE A 129 -9.98 12.06 -16.56
CA ILE A 129 -11.09 11.79 -15.65
C ILE A 129 -11.92 13.06 -15.45
N PRO A 130 -13.25 12.99 -15.58
CA PRO A 130 -14.11 14.15 -15.37
C PRO A 130 -13.90 14.80 -13.99
N ASN A 131 -13.82 16.13 -13.95
CA ASN A 131 -13.56 16.92 -12.75
C ASN A 131 -12.21 16.62 -12.06
N TYR A 132 -11.25 16.06 -12.80
CA TYR A 132 -9.89 15.90 -12.31
C TYR A 132 -9.29 17.25 -11.91
N SER A 133 -8.64 17.27 -10.76
CA SER A 133 -7.77 18.36 -10.34
C SER A 133 -6.40 17.83 -9.93
N ARG A 134 -5.36 18.60 -10.25
CA ARG A 134 -3.98 18.33 -9.83
C ARG A 134 -3.80 18.77 -8.37
N SER A 135 -4.39 18.02 -7.45
CA SER A 135 -4.26 18.19 -6.01
C SER A 135 -3.82 16.89 -5.36
N ALA A 136 -3.45 16.93 -4.09
CA ALA A 136 -3.15 15.73 -3.32
C ALA A 136 -4.42 14.96 -2.92
N ASP A 137 -5.63 15.38 -3.32
CA ASP A 137 -6.87 14.82 -2.81
C ASP A 137 -7.13 13.41 -3.35
N ALA A 138 -7.63 12.55 -2.46
CA ALA A 138 -8.11 11.21 -2.73
C ALA A 138 -9.37 10.94 -1.89
N ASP A 139 -10.27 10.10 -2.39
CA ASP A 139 -11.61 9.88 -1.81
C ASP A 139 -11.91 8.41 -1.49
N ASN A 140 -10.96 7.50 -1.76
CA ASN A 140 -11.10 6.04 -1.63
C ASN A 140 -12.14 5.41 -2.57
N VAL A 141 -12.69 6.19 -3.50
CA VAL A 141 -13.71 5.77 -4.47
C VAL A 141 -13.14 5.89 -5.89
N ARG A 142 -12.73 7.08 -6.28
CA ARG A 142 -12.15 7.41 -7.58
C ARG A 142 -10.63 7.36 -7.51
N PHE A 143 -10.07 7.85 -6.42
CA PHE A 143 -8.64 8.01 -6.22
C PHE A 143 -8.22 7.45 -4.86
N PHE A 144 -7.08 6.80 -4.86
CA PHE A 144 -6.43 6.25 -3.67
C PHE A 144 -5.10 6.95 -3.45
N HIS A 145 -4.76 7.23 -2.20
CA HIS A 145 -3.36 7.46 -1.84
C HIS A 145 -2.63 6.13 -1.87
N GLY A 146 -1.42 6.12 -2.40
CA GLY A 146 -0.59 4.93 -2.32
C GLY A 146 0.88 5.23 -2.47
N ARG A 147 1.67 4.16 -2.43
CA ARG A 147 3.11 4.22 -2.63
C ARG A 147 3.60 3.10 -3.52
N GLU A 148 4.55 3.44 -4.36
CA GLU A 148 5.49 2.50 -4.92
C GLU A 148 6.59 2.26 -3.88
N ILE A 149 6.78 1.03 -3.44
CA ILE A 149 7.79 0.66 -2.44
C ILE A 149 8.75 -0.37 -3.04
N ARG A 150 10.05 -0.12 -2.93
CA ARG A 150 11.11 -0.98 -3.46
C ARG A 150 11.98 -1.55 -2.35
N LYS A 151 12.70 -2.63 -2.66
CA LYS A 151 13.58 -3.41 -1.76
C LYS A 151 12.84 -4.13 -0.61
N VAL A 152 11.63 -4.60 -0.88
CA VAL A 152 10.84 -5.43 0.05
C VAL A 152 11.22 -6.89 -0.17
N SER A 153 12.03 -7.47 0.73
CA SER A 153 12.72 -8.76 0.46
C SER A 153 11.80 -9.96 0.23
N ASP A 154 10.59 -9.89 0.76
CA ASP A 154 9.58 -10.95 0.75
C ASP A 154 8.38 -10.63 -0.16
N ALA A 155 8.44 -9.55 -0.95
CA ALA A 155 7.36 -9.22 -1.87
C ALA A 155 7.20 -10.28 -2.97
N THR A 156 5.95 -10.67 -3.20
CA THR A 156 5.55 -11.57 -4.28
C THR A 156 5.84 -10.94 -5.64
N GLY A 157 6.23 -11.75 -6.63
CA GLY A 157 6.66 -11.29 -7.96
C GLY A 157 8.18 -11.26 -8.15
N GLY A 158 8.96 -11.38 -7.06
CA GLY A 158 10.40 -11.67 -7.11
C GLY A 158 11.31 -10.47 -7.41
N MET A 159 10.74 -9.27 -7.56
CA MET A 159 11.51 -8.03 -7.79
C MET A 159 11.67 -7.16 -6.55
N GLY A 160 11.06 -7.56 -5.43
CA GLY A 160 11.09 -6.81 -4.18
C GLY A 160 10.31 -5.50 -4.22
N PHE A 161 9.20 -5.50 -4.95
CA PHE A 161 8.40 -4.33 -5.29
C PHE A 161 6.96 -4.49 -4.79
N VAL A 162 6.43 -3.44 -4.17
CA VAL A 162 5.08 -3.37 -3.61
C VAL A 162 4.37 -2.10 -4.09
N LEU A 163 3.12 -2.24 -4.51
CA LEU A 163 2.17 -1.14 -4.63
C LEU A 163 1.30 -1.15 -3.38
N GLN A 164 1.53 -0.19 -2.49
CA GLN A 164 0.70 0.00 -1.30
C GLN A 164 -0.45 0.96 -1.65
N LEU A 165 -1.70 0.60 -1.39
CA LEU A 165 -2.82 1.55 -1.36
C LEU A 165 -3.24 1.80 0.09
N SER A 166 -3.55 3.05 0.40
CA SER A 166 -3.86 3.53 1.74
C SER A 166 -5.15 4.35 1.75
N HIS A 167 -5.77 4.41 2.92
CA HIS A 167 -6.99 5.19 3.11
C HIS A 167 -6.63 6.69 3.14
N ALA A 168 -7.36 7.51 2.41
CA ALA A 168 -7.03 8.92 2.19
C ALA A 168 -7.15 9.84 3.43
N THR A 169 -7.63 9.31 4.56
CA THR A 169 -7.90 10.11 5.76
C THR A 169 -7.51 9.33 7.01
N ASP A 170 -6.74 9.95 7.90
CA ASP A 170 -6.29 9.50 9.22
C ASP A 170 -5.78 8.04 9.23
N ASP A 171 -4.97 7.68 8.24
CA ASP A 171 -4.36 6.35 8.12
C ASP A 171 -2.91 6.40 8.60
N ASP A 172 -2.58 5.59 9.60
CA ASP A 172 -1.22 5.50 10.16
C ASP A 172 -0.20 4.98 9.13
N GLU A 173 -0.69 4.32 8.07
CA GLU A 173 0.11 3.85 6.94
C GLU A 173 -0.09 4.69 5.67
N GLY A 174 -0.96 5.71 5.74
CA GLY A 174 -1.29 6.60 4.64
C GLY A 174 -0.24 7.66 4.38
N TRP A 175 -0.54 8.57 3.44
CA TRP A 175 0.37 9.67 3.11
C TRP A 175 0.66 10.54 4.32
N THR A 176 1.94 10.85 4.51
CA THR A 176 2.36 11.79 5.56
C THR A 176 1.98 13.21 5.18
N LEU A 177 1.89 14.12 6.17
CA LEU A 177 1.65 15.54 5.89
C LEU A 177 2.73 16.14 4.98
N ALA A 178 3.96 15.64 5.08
CA ALA A 178 5.07 16.06 4.21
C ALA A 178 4.96 15.52 2.78
N GLU A 179 4.34 14.35 2.58
CA GLU A 179 3.99 13.85 1.24
C GLU A 179 2.86 14.66 0.63
N VAL A 180 1.78 14.93 1.38
CA VAL A 180 0.68 15.79 0.93
C VAL A 180 1.17 17.19 0.57
N ALA A 181 1.99 17.82 1.42
CA ALA A 181 2.54 19.16 1.17
C ALA A 181 3.55 19.19 0.02
N GLY A 182 4.28 18.09 -0.20
CA GLY A 182 5.25 17.92 -1.27
C GLY A 182 4.66 17.40 -2.57
N TYR A 183 3.34 17.28 -2.67
CA TYR A 183 2.65 16.76 -3.85
C TYR A 183 3.00 17.57 -5.10
N ASP A 184 3.55 16.88 -6.09
CA ASP A 184 3.98 17.44 -7.37
C ASP A 184 3.22 16.86 -8.57
N GLY A 185 2.27 15.95 -8.34
CA GLY A 185 1.43 15.31 -9.37
C GLY A 185 2.22 14.58 -10.44
N TRP A 186 2.04 14.96 -11.71
CA TRP A 186 2.65 14.34 -12.90
C TRP A 186 4.17 14.52 -13.06
N ALA A 187 4.88 14.89 -11.99
CA ALA A 187 6.33 15.03 -12.08
C ALA A 187 6.95 13.67 -12.42
N HIS A 188 8.02 13.68 -13.21
CA HIS A 188 8.75 12.45 -13.51
C HIS A 188 9.53 11.99 -12.27
N ASP A 189 9.55 10.69 -11.97
CA ASP A 189 10.11 10.11 -10.74
C ASP A 189 11.51 10.61 -10.35
N VAL A 190 12.36 10.84 -11.35
CA VAL A 190 13.73 11.37 -11.19
C VAL A 190 13.76 12.74 -10.50
N GLY A 191 12.71 13.55 -10.67
CA GLY A 191 12.56 14.85 -10.02
C GLY A 191 11.84 14.79 -8.66
N ARG A 192 11.32 13.63 -8.27
CA ARG A 192 10.50 13.46 -7.07
C ARG A 192 11.33 12.97 -5.89
N THR A 193 10.82 13.22 -4.71
CA THR A 193 11.48 12.83 -3.47
C THR A 193 11.11 11.40 -3.07
N TRP A 194 12.01 10.47 -3.37
CA TRP A 194 11.98 9.13 -2.78
C TRP A 194 12.32 9.20 -1.28
N ARG A 195 11.53 8.54 -0.45
CA ARG A 195 11.66 8.56 1.01
C ARG A 195 12.13 7.20 1.50
N ALA A 196 13.25 7.19 2.22
CA ALA A 196 13.72 6.00 2.93
C ALA A 196 12.88 5.76 4.20
N GLY A 197 12.96 4.55 4.75
CA GLY A 197 12.19 4.15 5.92
C GLY A 197 12.37 5.05 7.15
N ASP A 198 13.60 5.49 7.46
CA ASP A 198 13.85 6.38 8.61
C ASP A 198 13.02 7.68 8.51
N ARG A 199 13.00 8.27 7.32
CA ARG A 199 12.25 9.50 7.06
C ARG A 199 10.75 9.28 7.16
N LEU A 200 10.23 8.18 6.61
CA LEU A 200 8.79 7.88 6.68
C LEU A 200 8.31 7.65 8.12
N GLU A 201 9.12 6.98 8.93
CA GLU A 201 8.83 6.79 10.35
C GLU A 201 8.84 8.11 11.12
N GLU A 202 9.81 8.99 10.86
CA GLU A 202 9.85 10.35 11.42
C GLU A 202 8.65 11.22 10.99
N GLU A 203 8.18 11.05 9.75
CA GLU A 203 7.04 11.79 9.18
C GLU A 203 5.67 11.22 9.60
N GLY A 204 5.62 10.09 10.33
CA GLY A 204 4.41 9.55 10.96
C GLY A 204 4.07 8.11 10.63
N PHE A 205 4.67 7.49 9.61
CA PHE A 205 4.45 6.08 9.28
C PHE A 205 5.38 5.18 10.13
N GLN A 206 5.09 5.10 11.43
CA GLN A 206 5.98 4.58 12.47
C GLN A 206 6.45 3.13 12.30
N ASN A 207 5.75 2.30 11.53
CA ASN A 207 6.07 0.88 11.36
C ASN A 207 6.62 0.54 9.96
N PHE A 208 6.99 1.54 9.15
CA PHE A 208 7.39 1.31 7.76
C PHE A 208 8.51 0.28 7.61
N LYS A 209 9.64 0.40 8.35
CA LYS A 209 10.75 -0.56 8.22
C LYS A 209 10.39 -1.94 8.77
N LYS A 210 9.49 -2.00 9.74
CA LYS A 210 9.00 -3.27 10.28
C LYS A 210 8.15 -4.02 9.24
N MET A 211 7.36 -3.29 8.46
CA MET A 211 6.48 -3.85 7.44
C MET A 211 7.21 -4.20 6.14
N PHE A 212 8.08 -3.31 5.66
CA PHE A 212 8.66 -3.42 4.32
C PHE A 212 10.16 -3.71 4.31
N GLY A 213 10.81 -3.68 5.48
CA GLY A 213 12.24 -3.91 5.62
C GLY A 213 13.05 -2.62 5.77
N THR A 214 14.25 -2.74 6.37
CA THR A 214 15.09 -1.59 6.72
C THR A 214 15.71 -0.88 5.53
N GLU A 215 15.83 -1.55 4.38
CA GLU A 215 16.35 -0.95 3.14
C GLU A 215 15.25 -0.41 2.24
N ALA A 216 13.98 -0.60 2.61
CA ALA A 216 12.87 -0.18 1.78
C ALA A 216 12.82 1.34 1.66
N PHE A 217 12.40 1.78 0.48
CA PHE A 217 12.18 3.18 0.18
C PHE A 217 10.97 3.30 -0.73
N ALA A 218 10.30 4.46 -0.67
CA ALA A 218 9.02 4.63 -1.32
C ALA A 218 8.90 5.96 -2.06
N LEU A 219 8.04 5.96 -3.08
CA LEU A 219 7.54 7.13 -3.77
C LEU A 219 6.01 7.11 -3.67
N HIS A 220 5.40 8.25 -3.34
CA HIS A 220 3.96 8.34 -3.19
C HIS A 220 3.29 8.66 -4.53
N HIS A 221 2.16 8.03 -4.85
CA HIS A 221 1.37 8.34 -6.05
C HIS A 221 -0.11 8.32 -5.72
N ARG A 222 -0.90 9.17 -6.39
CA ARG A 222 -2.33 8.90 -6.47
C ARG A 222 -2.57 7.77 -7.45
N PHE A 223 -3.42 6.84 -7.05
CA PHE A 223 -3.79 5.69 -7.85
C PHE A 223 -5.27 5.73 -8.24
N TYR A 224 -5.60 5.15 -9.39
CA TYR A 224 -6.96 4.96 -9.87
C TYR A 224 -7.07 3.66 -10.67
N LEU A 225 -8.31 3.24 -10.91
CA LEU A 225 -8.62 2.04 -11.69
C LEU A 225 -9.28 2.44 -13.00
N HIS A 226 -8.89 1.79 -14.11
CA HIS A 226 -9.65 1.89 -15.35
C HIS A 226 -9.65 0.56 -16.11
N PHE A 227 -10.57 0.43 -17.07
CA PHE A 227 -10.54 -0.65 -18.05
C PHE A 227 -9.76 -0.26 -19.30
N ASP A 228 -9.15 -1.22 -19.98
CA ASP A 228 -8.74 -1.06 -21.36
C ASP A 228 -9.85 -1.50 -22.35
N GLY A 229 -9.58 -1.40 -23.65
CA GLY A 229 -10.51 -1.83 -24.70
C GLY A 229 -10.87 -3.33 -24.67
N ASN A 230 -10.09 -4.15 -23.95
CA ASN A 230 -10.32 -5.59 -23.75
C ASN A 230 -10.92 -5.90 -22.37
N LYS A 231 -11.39 -4.87 -21.64
CA LYS A 231 -11.96 -4.98 -20.28
C LYS A 231 -11.00 -5.53 -19.23
N ARG A 232 -9.69 -5.49 -19.46
CA ARG A 232 -8.71 -5.75 -18.38
C ARG A 232 -8.71 -4.55 -17.44
N MET A 233 -8.67 -4.83 -16.13
CA MET A 233 -8.58 -3.78 -15.11
C MET A 233 -7.11 -3.41 -14.96
N TRP A 234 -6.84 -2.11 -15.00
CA TRP A 234 -5.55 -1.50 -14.78
C TRP A 234 -5.58 -0.70 -13.48
N LEU A 235 -4.57 -0.95 -12.63
CA LEU A 235 -4.20 -0.01 -11.58
C LEU A 235 -3.21 0.97 -12.20
N SER A 236 -3.44 2.26 -12.03
CA SER A 236 -2.64 3.31 -12.64
C SER A 236 -2.22 4.35 -11.63
N ALA A 237 -0.94 4.69 -11.62
CA ALA A 237 -0.39 5.84 -10.93
C ALA A 237 -0.61 7.11 -11.76
N GLU A 238 -0.67 8.25 -11.07
CA GLU A 238 -0.93 9.54 -11.70
C GLU A 238 0.15 10.03 -12.66
N ASP A 239 1.33 9.44 -12.69
CA ASP A 239 2.41 9.77 -13.66
C ASP A 239 2.31 8.96 -14.96
N GLY A 240 1.32 8.07 -15.07
CA GLY A 240 1.07 7.24 -16.24
C GLY A 240 1.76 5.87 -16.21
N CYS A 241 2.47 5.54 -15.13
CA CYS A 241 2.83 4.16 -14.84
C CYS A 241 1.59 3.37 -14.43
N GLU A 242 1.38 2.22 -15.05
CA GLU A 242 0.16 1.44 -14.89
C GLU A 242 0.43 -0.03 -15.12
N GLY A 243 -0.47 -0.88 -14.65
CA GLY A 243 -0.35 -2.33 -14.81
C GLY A 243 -1.64 -3.08 -14.58
N THR A 244 -1.68 -4.31 -15.09
CA THR A 244 -2.78 -5.25 -14.87
C THR A 244 -2.35 -6.38 -13.93
N PRO A 245 -3.27 -6.98 -13.16
CA PRO A 245 -2.99 -8.21 -12.44
C PRO A 245 -2.39 -9.27 -13.37
N SER A 246 -1.28 -9.87 -12.98
CA SER A 246 -0.52 -10.82 -13.78
C SER A 246 -0.30 -12.12 -13.02
N SER A 247 -0.23 -13.22 -13.76
CA SER A 247 0.22 -14.49 -13.21
C SER A 247 1.75 -14.49 -13.13
N PRO A 248 2.36 -14.77 -11.96
CA PRO A 248 3.82 -14.85 -11.86
C PRO A 248 4.44 -15.95 -12.75
N SER A 249 3.64 -16.90 -13.23
CA SER A 249 4.04 -17.93 -14.20
C SER A 249 4.35 -17.39 -15.61
N PHE A 250 3.90 -16.19 -15.97
CA PHE A 250 4.22 -15.59 -17.27
C PHE A 250 5.71 -15.26 -17.39
N PHE A 251 6.29 -14.67 -16.34
CA PHE A 251 7.71 -14.31 -16.30
C PHE A 251 8.62 -15.52 -16.18
N SER A 252 8.23 -16.55 -15.40
CA SER A 252 9.00 -17.80 -15.31
C SER A 252 9.13 -18.51 -16.67
N ASN A 253 8.13 -18.40 -17.54
CA ASN A 253 8.14 -19.00 -18.88
C ASN A 253 8.86 -18.15 -19.93
N LEU A 254 8.94 -16.82 -19.73
CA LEU A 254 9.70 -15.93 -20.60
C LEU A 254 11.20 -16.03 -20.29
N MET A 255 11.57 -16.04 -19.01
CA MET A 255 12.97 -16.18 -18.58
C MET A 255 13.54 -17.58 -18.88
N SER A 256 12.73 -18.64 -18.84
CA SER A 256 13.17 -19.98 -19.26
C SER A 256 13.33 -20.17 -20.76
N LYS A 257 12.77 -19.26 -21.58
CA LYS A 257 12.92 -19.26 -23.04
C LYS A 257 14.05 -18.35 -23.56
N LEU A 258 14.60 -17.49 -22.68
CA LEU A 258 15.66 -16.54 -23.00
C LEU A 258 17.02 -16.94 -22.40
N GLY A 259 17.09 -18.03 -21.62
CA GLY A 259 18.31 -18.70 -21.18
C GLY A 259 18.52 -20.02 -21.91
#